data_AF-A0A812PRW2-F1
#
_entry.id   AF-A0A812PRW2-F1
#
_cell.length_a   1.000
_cell.length_b   1.000
_cell.length_c   1.000
_cell.angle_alpha   90.00
_cell.angle_beta   90.00
_cell.angle_gamma   90.00
#
_symmetry.space_group_name_H-M   'P 1'
#
loop_
_entity.id
_entity.type
_entity.pdbx_description
1 polymer ?
#
loop_
_entity_poly.entity_id
_entity_poly.type
_entity_poly.pdbx_seq_one_letter_code
_entity_poly.pdbx_strand_id
1 'polypeptide(L)'
;KLCAFLLLDAEGSEISLEPFDHQIHKPVSLDLPSNRLVLFREDFFAYSYTAKGTGSALQTHMMTESVVPNSREKTVVTVPTQLMNDSQAMIRSMACHYPGDARHQESYWLVALGGADGLVKVPVTRWDATEYFSADEKEGFTYAIHGGFCADEDVIMFDNAFFGLSEEE
;
A
#
# COMPACT_ATOMS: atom_id res chain seq x y z
N LYS A 1 -1.76 -13.39 -14.76
CA LYS A 1 -1.22 -12.55 -13.66
C LYS A 1 -0.88 -11.17 -14.23
N LEU A 2 -1.20 -10.10 -13.53
CA LEU A 2 -0.96 -8.73 -14.00
C LEU A 2 0.08 -8.04 -13.11
N CYS A 3 1.05 -7.41 -13.75
CA CYS A 3 1.98 -6.51 -13.10
C CYS A 3 1.63 -5.07 -13.50
N ALA A 4 1.63 -4.18 -12.52
CA ALA A 4 1.34 -2.77 -12.68
C ALA A 4 2.52 -1.92 -12.21
N PHE A 5 2.98 -1.02 -13.08
CA PHE A 5 4.04 -0.05 -12.81
C PHE A 5 3.44 1.36 -12.85
N LEU A 6 3.36 2.00 -11.68
CA LEU A 6 3.03 3.43 -11.57
C LEU A 6 4.32 4.24 -11.57
N LEU A 7 4.48 5.07 -12.59
CA LEU A 7 5.69 5.85 -12.85
C LEU A 7 5.49 7.26 -12.31
N LEU A 8 6.12 7.56 -11.18
CA LEU A 8 5.96 8.83 -10.47
C LEU A 8 6.89 9.89 -11.07
N ASP A 9 8.16 9.53 -11.22
CA ASP A 9 9.17 10.30 -11.94
C ASP A 9 9.91 9.30 -12.81
N ALA A 10 9.77 9.36 -14.13
CA ALA A 10 10.38 8.36 -15.01
C ALA A 10 10.86 8.94 -16.33
N GLU A 11 10.94 10.27 -16.47
CA GLU A 11 11.33 10.92 -17.71
C GLU A 11 12.67 10.38 -18.23
N GLY A 12 12.60 9.71 -19.39
CA GLY A 12 13.76 9.11 -20.06
C GLY A 12 14.14 7.71 -19.56
N SER A 13 13.45 7.16 -18.57
CA SER A 13 13.51 5.75 -18.19
C SER A 13 12.84 4.87 -19.25
N GLU A 14 13.26 3.61 -19.31
CA GLU A 14 12.76 2.63 -20.28
C GLU A 14 12.32 1.36 -19.55
N ILE A 15 11.20 0.78 -20.00
CA ILE A 15 10.84 -0.59 -19.65
C ILE A 15 10.87 -1.44 -20.92
N SER A 16 11.59 -2.54 -20.87
CA SER A 16 11.61 -3.56 -21.91
C SER A 16 10.86 -4.79 -21.43
N LEU A 17 9.91 -5.26 -22.23
CA LEU A 17 9.12 -6.46 -22.02
C LEU A 17 9.58 -7.54 -23.01
N GLU A 18 10.14 -8.62 -22.49
CA GLU A 18 10.62 -9.76 -23.27
C GLU A 18 9.65 -10.94 -23.13
N PRO A 19 9.06 -11.43 -24.23
CA PRO A 19 8.10 -12.51 -24.18
C PRO A 19 8.78 -13.84 -23.83
N PHE A 20 8.09 -14.70 -23.07
CA PHE A 20 8.57 -16.07 -22.87
C PHE A 20 8.43 -16.92 -24.14
N ASP A 21 7.47 -16.59 -25.01
CA ASP A 21 7.26 -17.24 -26.31
C ASP A 21 7.32 -16.20 -27.45
N HIS A 22 8.46 -16.18 -28.15
CA HIS A 22 8.72 -15.29 -29.27
C HIS A 22 7.95 -15.64 -30.56
N GLN A 23 7.28 -16.80 -30.62
CA GLN A 23 6.42 -17.16 -31.76
C GLN A 23 5.04 -16.50 -31.66
N ILE A 24 4.57 -16.26 -30.44
CA ILE A 24 3.24 -15.70 -30.15
C ILE A 24 3.32 -14.17 -29.96
N HIS A 25 4.35 -13.70 -29.24
CA HIS A 25 4.49 -12.30 -28.86
C HIS A 25 5.84 -11.73 -29.31
N LYS A 26 5.89 -10.41 -29.50
CA LYS A 26 7.13 -9.69 -29.86
C LYS A 26 7.66 -8.91 -28.66
N PRO A 27 8.99 -8.72 -28.55
CA PRO A 27 9.56 -7.80 -27.57
C PRO A 27 8.98 -6.39 -27.71
N VAL A 28 8.77 -5.71 -26.59
CA VAL A 28 8.24 -4.35 -26.55
C VAL A 28 9.09 -3.49 -25.63
N SER A 29 9.75 -2.47 -26.19
CA SER A 29 10.33 -1.37 -25.43
C SER A 29 9.33 -0.21 -25.36
N LEU A 30 9.18 0.36 -24.18
CA LEU A 30 8.36 1.55 -23.95
C LEU A 30 9.21 2.63 -23.30
N ASP A 31 9.29 3.78 -23.96
CA ASP A 31 9.73 5.02 -23.33
C ASP A 31 8.69 5.46 -22.31
N LEU A 32 9.14 5.80 -21.12
CA LEU A 32 8.27 6.07 -19.98
C LEU A 32 8.22 7.56 -19.67
N PRO A 33 7.17 8.29 -20.11
CA PRO A 33 6.93 9.61 -19.55
C PRO A 33 6.39 9.49 -18.13
N SER A 34 6.71 10.47 -17.27
CA SER A 34 6.18 10.54 -15.90
C SER A 34 4.65 10.53 -15.87
N ASN A 35 4.06 10.12 -14.75
CA ASN A 35 2.62 10.00 -14.52
C ASN A 35 1.92 9.02 -15.49
N ARG A 36 2.53 7.87 -15.72
CA ARG A 36 1.95 6.78 -16.50
C ARG A 36 1.80 5.51 -15.66
N LEU A 37 0.71 4.80 -15.90
CA LEU A 37 0.50 3.45 -15.41
C LEU A 37 0.75 2.49 -16.57
N VAL A 38 1.73 1.59 -16.41
CA VAL A 38 1.99 0.50 -17.36
C VAL A 38 1.41 -0.78 -16.77
N LEU A 39 0.56 -1.44 -17.54
CA LEU A 39 -0.04 -2.72 -17.18
C LEU A 39 0.40 -3.77 -18.19
N PHE A 40 0.96 -4.88 -17.72
CA PHE A 40 1.32 -6.01 -18.59
C PHE A 40 1.12 -7.35 -17.89
N ARG A 41 1.10 -8.41 -18.70
CA ARG A 41 0.94 -9.79 -18.25
C ARG A 41 2.30 -10.39 -17.94
N GLU A 42 2.65 -10.45 -16.66
CA GLU A 42 3.92 -11.02 -16.17
C GLU A 42 4.05 -12.53 -16.42
N ASP A 43 2.95 -13.21 -16.76
CA ASP A 43 2.94 -14.61 -17.14
C ASP A 43 3.21 -14.83 -18.63
N PHE A 44 3.22 -13.77 -19.44
CA PHE A 44 3.66 -13.82 -20.83
C PHE A 44 4.98 -13.10 -21.08
N PHE A 45 5.34 -12.14 -20.23
CA PHE A 45 6.52 -11.31 -20.42
C PHE A 45 7.38 -11.25 -19.15
N ALA A 46 8.68 -11.47 -19.32
CA ALA A 46 9.68 -10.92 -18.42
C ALA A 46 9.82 -9.42 -18.68
N TYR A 47 10.31 -8.67 -17.70
CA TYR A 47 10.54 -7.24 -17.86
C TYR A 47 11.88 -6.82 -17.27
N SER A 48 12.43 -5.74 -17.80
CA SER A 48 13.55 -5.00 -17.23
C SER A 48 13.23 -3.52 -17.25
N TYR A 49 13.47 -2.85 -16.14
CA TYR A 49 13.28 -1.41 -16.00
C TYR A 49 14.64 -0.76 -15.80
N THR A 50 14.96 0.21 -16.65
CA THR A 50 16.19 1.01 -16.55
C THR A 50 15.82 2.43 -16.20
N ALA A 51 16.01 2.80 -14.94
CA ALA A 51 15.80 4.17 -14.47
C ALA A 51 16.87 5.11 -15.02
N LYS A 52 16.48 6.33 -15.42
CA LYS A 52 17.41 7.46 -15.59
C LYS A 52 17.15 8.50 -14.50
N GLY A 53 18.21 8.97 -13.84
CA GLY A 53 18.11 10.03 -12.81
C GLY A 53 17.41 9.57 -11.52
N THR A 54 16.48 10.40 -11.01
CA THR A 54 15.66 10.15 -9.80
C THR A 54 14.48 9.22 -10.04
N GLY A 55 14.52 8.47 -11.15
CA GLY A 55 13.41 7.68 -11.66
C GLY A 55 12.78 6.76 -10.60
N SER A 56 11.59 7.12 -10.12
CA SER A 56 10.84 6.42 -9.09
C SER A 56 9.62 5.73 -9.67
N ALA A 57 9.54 4.42 -9.51
CA ALA A 57 8.43 3.58 -9.96
C ALA A 57 7.89 2.76 -8.79
N LEU A 58 6.56 2.73 -8.64
CA LEU A 58 5.87 1.85 -7.71
C LEU A 58 5.34 0.64 -8.47
N GLN A 59 5.72 -0.55 -8.02
CA GLN A 59 5.32 -1.82 -8.61
C GLN A 59 4.30 -2.52 -7.72
N THR A 60 3.25 -3.09 -8.33
CA THR A 60 2.32 -3.97 -7.64
C THR A 60 1.89 -5.16 -8.53
N HIS A 61 1.55 -6.27 -7.90
CA HIS A 61 1.09 -7.48 -8.57
C HIS A 61 -0.37 -7.76 -8.21
N MET A 62 -1.20 -7.97 -9.24
CA MET A 62 -2.56 -8.48 -9.08
C MET A 62 -2.56 -9.97 -9.40
N MET A 63 -2.75 -10.79 -8.35
CA MET A 63 -2.69 -12.26 -8.40
C MET A 63 -4.05 -12.93 -8.59
N THR A 64 -5.09 -12.19 -8.97
CA THR A 64 -6.42 -12.76 -9.23
C THR A 64 -6.44 -13.69 -10.45
N GLU A 65 -7.31 -14.70 -10.41
CA GLU A 65 -7.55 -15.59 -11.54
C GLU A 65 -8.13 -14.80 -12.73
N SER A 66 -7.36 -14.79 -13.83
CA SER A 66 -7.71 -14.35 -15.19
C SER A 66 -8.60 -13.11 -15.31
N VAL A 67 -8.00 -11.92 -15.18
CA VAL A 67 -8.46 -10.77 -15.95
C VAL A 67 -8.03 -10.99 -17.40
N VAL A 68 -8.98 -11.17 -18.32
CA VAL A 68 -8.72 -11.14 -19.77
C VAL A 68 -8.91 -9.70 -20.22
N PRO A 69 -7.83 -8.91 -20.45
CA PRO A 69 -7.97 -7.54 -20.92
C PRO A 69 -8.45 -7.62 -22.37
N ASN A 70 -9.69 -7.21 -22.63
CA ASN A 70 -10.27 -7.26 -23.97
C ASN A 70 -9.85 -6.05 -24.82
N SER A 71 -8.58 -5.66 -24.78
CA SER A 71 -8.05 -4.52 -25.55
C SER A 71 -7.24 -5.04 -26.74
N ARG A 72 -7.89 -5.12 -27.91
CA ARG A 72 -7.18 -5.36 -29.18
C ARG A 72 -6.39 -4.15 -29.68
N GLU A 73 -6.48 -3.02 -28.98
CA GLU A 73 -5.78 -1.79 -29.32
C GLU A 73 -5.05 -1.23 -28.09
N LYS A 74 -3.90 -0.60 -28.33
CA LYS A 74 -3.15 0.21 -27.35
C LYS A 74 -4.08 1.26 -26.76
N THR A 75 -4.80 0.92 -25.70
CA THR A 75 -5.71 1.85 -25.04
C THR A 75 -4.87 2.67 -24.07
N VAL A 76 -4.38 3.82 -24.54
CA VAL A 76 -3.77 4.82 -23.67
C VAL A 76 -4.90 5.46 -22.88
N VAL A 77 -5.13 4.98 -21.66
CA VAL A 77 -6.00 5.68 -20.71
C VAL A 77 -5.27 6.95 -20.31
N THR A 78 -5.66 8.07 -20.91
CA THR A 78 -5.20 9.38 -20.46
C THR A 78 -5.96 9.70 -19.19
N VAL A 79 -5.37 9.36 -18.03
CA VAL A 79 -5.87 9.85 -16.74
C VAL A 79 -5.84 11.38 -16.82
N PRO A 80 -6.93 12.08 -16.47
CA PRO A 80 -6.94 13.54 -16.46
C PRO A 80 -5.79 14.01 -15.57
N THR A 81 -4.75 14.54 -16.21
CA THR A 81 -3.68 15.26 -15.51
C THR A 81 -4.21 16.64 -15.23
N GLN A 82 -5.24 16.75 -14.37
CA GLN A 82 -5.36 17.98 -13.60
C GLN A 82 -4.18 17.95 -12.63
N LEU A 83 -3.02 18.37 -13.13
CA LEU A 83 -2.04 19.06 -12.31
C LEU A 83 -2.82 20.19 -11.68
N MET A 84 -3.27 19.97 -10.44
CA MET A 84 -3.53 21.09 -9.54
C MET A 84 -2.29 21.99 -9.67
N ASN A 85 -2.50 23.28 -9.92
CA ASN A 85 -1.49 24.33 -10.07
C ASN A 85 -0.22 24.07 -9.26
N ASP A 86 0.93 24.56 -9.72
CA ASP A 86 2.33 24.53 -9.18
C ASP A 86 2.58 24.56 -7.65
N SER A 87 1.56 24.57 -6.79
CA SER A 87 1.66 24.19 -5.39
C SER A 87 1.90 22.68 -5.25
N GLN A 88 3.17 22.26 -5.28
CA GLN A 88 3.57 20.98 -4.73
C GLN A 88 3.27 20.94 -3.22
N ALA A 89 2.56 19.91 -2.78
CA ALA A 89 2.42 19.62 -1.35
C ALA A 89 3.72 18.98 -0.84
N MET A 90 4.31 19.58 0.20
CA MET A 90 5.51 19.06 0.85
C MET A 90 5.14 18.46 2.20
N ILE A 91 5.49 17.19 2.43
CA ILE A 91 5.38 16.57 3.76
C ILE A 91 6.53 17.09 4.60
N ARG A 92 6.21 17.82 5.68
CA ARG A 92 7.22 18.41 6.58
C ARG A 92 7.45 17.58 7.84
N SER A 93 6.43 16.85 8.28
CA SER A 93 6.47 16.03 9.49
C SER A 93 5.34 15.00 9.46
N MET A 94 5.52 13.92 10.22
CA MET A 94 4.51 12.90 10.48
C MET A 94 4.55 12.54 11.97
N ALA A 95 3.38 12.26 12.54
CA ALA A 95 3.23 11.73 13.88
C ALA A 95 2.17 10.62 13.82
N CYS A 96 2.45 9.49 14.47
CA CYS A 96 1.65 8.29 14.35
C CYS A 96 1.92 7.35 15.53
N HIS A 97 0.87 6.68 16.00
CA HIS A 97 0.95 5.54 16.90
C HIS A 97 0.44 4.31 16.16
N TYR A 98 1.26 3.26 16.12
CA TYR A 98 0.97 2.02 15.40
C TYR A 98 1.03 0.79 16.32
N PRO A 99 0.42 -0.33 15.91
CA PRO A 99 0.60 -1.61 16.57
C PRO A 99 2.09 -2.02 16.64
N GLY A 100 2.44 -2.82 17.65
CA GLY A 100 3.84 -3.19 17.91
C GLY A 100 4.63 -2.12 18.67
N ASP A 101 3.95 -1.28 19.46
CA ASP A 101 4.53 -0.23 20.30
C ASP A 101 5.31 0.85 19.52
N ALA A 102 4.93 1.08 18.26
CA ALA A 102 5.55 2.07 17.40
C ALA A 102 4.91 3.45 17.60
N ARG A 103 5.42 4.22 18.58
CA ARG A 103 4.90 5.55 18.99
C ARG A 103 5.52 6.75 18.27
N HIS A 104 6.50 6.51 17.41
CA HIS A 104 7.18 7.55 16.63
C HIS A 104 7.78 6.99 15.34
N GLN A 105 8.20 7.87 14.44
CA GLN A 105 8.67 7.51 13.09
C GLN A 105 9.80 6.47 13.12
N GLU A 106 10.80 6.63 13.99
CA GLU A 106 11.92 5.69 14.09
C GLU A 106 11.46 4.31 14.57
N SER A 107 10.59 4.26 15.59
CA SER A 107 10.05 2.98 16.10
C SER A 107 9.22 2.24 15.05
N TYR A 108 8.43 2.96 14.24
CA TYR A 108 7.71 2.39 13.12
C TYR A 108 8.65 1.74 12.11
N TRP A 109 9.72 2.44 11.72
CA TRP A 109 10.69 1.89 10.77
C TRP A 109 11.41 0.67 11.32
N LEU A 110 11.69 0.59 12.62
CA LEU A 110 12.27 -0.60 13.23
C LEU A 110 11.33 -1.81 13.13
N VAL A 111 10.05 -1.63 13.40
CA VAL A 111 9.03 -2.68 13.25
C VAL A 111 8.94 -3.14 11.79
N ALA A 112 8.87 -2.20 10.84
CA ALA A 112 8.77 -2.49 9.42
C ALA A 112 10.01 -3.20 8.87
N LEU A 113 11.21 -2.69 9.17
CA LEU A 113 12.48 -3.30 8.74
C LEU A 113 12.73 -4.65 9.40
N GLY A 114 12.29 -4.82 10.65
CA GLY A 114 12.37 -6.08 11.36
C GLY A 114 11.36 -7.14 10.88
N GLY A 115 10.39 -6.77 10.05
CA GLY A 115 9.29 -7.64 9.65
C GLY A 115 8.48 -8.15 10.84
N ALA A 116 8.38 -7.35 11.91
CA ALA A 116 7.74 -7.76 13.15
C ALA A 116 6.22 -7.79 13.00
N ASP A 117 5.58 -8.79 13.60
CA ASP A 117 4.13 -8.89 13.69
C ASP A 117 3.62 -8.07 14.89
N GLY A 118 2.87 -7.01 14.60
CA GLY A 118 2.26 -6.14 15.61
C GLY A 118 0.88 -6.59 16.08
N LEU A 119 0.37 -7.73 15.60
CA LEU A 119 -0.92 -8.26 16.00
C LEU A 119 -0.82 -8.93 17.38
N VAL A 120 -1.74 -8.55 18.26
CA VAL A 120 -1.87 -9.13 19.60
C VAL A 120 -3.29 -9.62 19.78
N LYS A 121 -3.51 -10.48 20.79
CA LYS A 121 -4.88 -10.72 21.26
C LYS A 121 -5.51 -9.42 21.73
N VAL A 122 -6.83 -9.29 21.60
CA VAL A 122 -7.55 -8.18 22.19
C VAL A 122 -7.11 -8.01 23.66
N PRO A 123 -6.59 -6.83 24.06
CA PRO A 123 -6.20 -6.61 25.44
C PRO A 123 -7.43 -6.74 26.36
N VAL A 124 -7.29 -7.50 27.45
CA VAL A 124 -8.38 -7.75 28.42
C VAL A 124 -8.88 -6.48 29.09
N THR A 125 -8.06 -5.44 29.10
CA THR A 125 -8.35 -4.06 29.53
C THR A 125 -9.35 -3.34 28.62
N ARG A 126 -9.53 -3.80 27.37
CA ARG A 126 -10.52 -3.25 26.43
C ARG A 126 -11.88 -3.92 26.59
N TRP A 127 -11.89 -5.24 26.40
CA TRP A 127 -13.04 -6.13 26.65
C TRP A 127 -12.55 -7.58 26.66
N ASP A 128 -13.35 -8.48 27.23
CA ASP A 128 -13.06 -9.91 27.15
C ASP A 128 -13.51 -10.46 25.78
N ALA A 129 -12.56 -10.60 24.85
CA ALA A 129 -12.85 -11.14 23.53
C ALA A 129 -13.28 -12.61 23.53
N THR A 130 -13.04 -13.36 24.61
CA THR A 130 -13.46 -14.77 24.71
C THR A 130 -14.97 -14.89 24.84
N GLU A 131 -15.65 -13.89 25.39
CA GLU A 131 -17.12 -13.85 25.49
C GLU A 131 -17.80 -13.77 24.11
N TYR A 132 -17.10 -13.22 23.12
CA TYR A 132 -17.62 -12.99 21.76
C TYR A 132 -17.00 -13.91 20.72
N PHE A 133 -16.16 -14.86 21.12
CA PHE A 133 -15.49 -15.76 20.19
C PHE A 133 -16.37 -16.96 19.80
N SER A 134 -16.47 -17.23 18.49
CA SER A 134 -16.99 -18.49 17.96
C SER A 134 -16.16 -18.93 16.76
N ALA A 135 -15.78 -20.21 16.72
CA ALA A 135 -15.09 -20.78 15.56
C ALA A 135 -16.02 -20.94 14.35
N ASP A 136 -17.33 -21.01 14.57
CA ASP A 136 -18.35 -21.09 13.55
C ASP A 136 -18.94 -19.70 13.27
N GLU A 137 -19.47 -19.47 12.06
CA GLU A 137 -20.18 -18.23 11.74
C GLU A 137 -21.54 -18.20 12.48
N LYS A 138 -21.58 -17.43 13.57
CA LYS A 138 -22.77 -17.24 14.40
C LYS A 138 -23.04 -15.75 14.58
N GLU A 139 -24.30 -15.36 14.43
CA GLU A 139 -24.74 -13.99 14.65
C GLU A 139 -24.38 -13.49 16.06
N GLY A 140 -23.77 -12.31 16.13
CA GLY A 140 -23.30 -11.71 17.39
C GLY A 140 -21.94 -12.21 17.89
N PHE A 141 -21.28 -13.13 17.19
CA PHE A 141 -19.95 -13.64 17.53
C PHE A 141 -18.92 -13.34 16.41
N THR A 142 -17.65 -13.33 16.77
CA THR A 142 -16.51 -13.18 15.85
C THR A 142 -15.61 -14.40 15.91
N TYR A 143 -15.03 -14.78 14.77
CA TYR A 143 -13.96 -15.78 14.71
C TYR A 143 -12.56 -15.16 14.86
N ALA A 144 -12.46 -13.83 14.88
CA ALA A 144 -11.20 -13.10 15.00
C ALA A 144 -11.05 -12.46 16.38
N ILE A 145 -10.01 -12.85 17.12
CA ILE A 145 -9.65 -12.32 18.45
C ILE A 145 -8.26 -11.69 18.51
N HIS A 146 -7.61 -11.53 17.36
CA HIS A 146 -6.33 -10.84 17.24
C HIS A 146 -6.53 -9.58 16.39
N GLY A 147 -5.77 -8.53 16.70
CA GLY A 147 -5.82 -7.26 16.01
C GLY A 147 -4.58 -6.41 16.32
N GLY A 148 -4.42 -5.33 15.55
CA GLY A 148 -3.40 -4.33 15.83
C GLY A 148 -3.98 -3.27 16.78
N PHE A 149 -3.42 -3.18 17.98
CA PHE A 149 -3.88 -2.23 19.00
C PHE A 149 -2.77 -1.23 19.32
N CYS A 150 -3.14 0.04 19.51
CA CYS A 150 -2.28 1.00 20.21
C CYS A 150 -2.18 0.61 21.69
N ALA A 151 -1.14 1.08 22.38
CA ALA A 151 -1.00 0.84 23.81
C ALA A 151 -2.22 1.39 24.56
N ASP A 152 -2.61 0.74 25.67
CA ASP A 152 -3.80 1.14 26.42
C ASP A 152 -3.69 2.56 26.97
N GLU A 153 -2.50 2.93 27.44
CA GLU A 153 -2.17 4.29 27.88
C GLU A 153 -2.52 5.33 26.81
N ASP A 154 -2.25 5.04 25.53
CA ASP A 154 -2.46 6.00 24.44
C ASP A 154 -3.94 6.24 24.10
N VAL A 155 -4.83 5.31 24.46
CA VAL A 155 -6.26 5.42 24.13
C VAL A 155 -7.12 5.88 25.32
N ILE A 156 -6.62 5.72 26.55
CA ILE A 156 -7.35 6.13 27.76
C ILE A 156 -6.85 7.47 28.31
N MET A 157 -5.60 7.85 28.01
CA MET A 157 -5.01 9.08 28.52
C MET A 157 -5.22 10.20 27.52
N PHE A 158 -5.69 11.35 28.01
CA PHE A 158 -5.80 12.58 27.26
C PHE A 158 -5.36 13.74 28.15
N ASP A 159 -4.63 14.70 27.59
CA ASP A 159 -4.15 15.88 28.33
C ASP A 159 -5.18 17.00 28.25
N ASN A 160 -6.26 16.88 29.04
CA ASN A 160 -7.36 17.83 29.04
C ASN A 160 -6.86 19.25 29.34
N ALA A 161 -5.93 19.40 30.28
CA ALA A 161 -5.40 20.69 30.69
C ALA A 161 -4.63 21.40 29.57
N PHE A 162 -3.84 20.67 28.79
CA PHE A 162 -3.15 21.20 27.62
C PHE A 162 -4.12 21.75 26.57
N PHE A 163 -5.25 21.07 26.35
CA PHE A 163 -6.27 21.48 25.39
C PHE A 163 -7.34 22.43 25.97
N GLY A 164 -7.28 22.73 27.27
CA GLY A 164 -8.25 23.59 27.95
C GLY A 164 -9.65 22.97 28.10
N LEU A 165 -9.75 21.64 28.13
CA LEU A 165 -10.99 20.91 28.40
C LEU A 165 -11.16 20.65 29.90
N SER A 166 -12.42 20.54 30.34
CA SER A 166 -12.72 20.03 31.67
C SER A 166 -12.50 18.52 31.76
N GLU A 167 -12.54 17.93 32.96
CA GLU A 167 -12.43 16.47 33.12
C GLU A 167 -13.69 15.72 32.66
N GLU A 168 -14.84 16.40 32.59
CA GLU A 168 -16.11 15.80 32.19
C GLU A 168 -16.28 15.75 30.65
N GLU A 169 -15.67 16.69 29.93
CA GLU A 169 -15.64 16.76 28.46
C GLU A 169 -14.59 15.82 27.85
#